data_AF-A0A1A8M7M5-F1
#
_entry.id   AF-A0A1A8M7M5-F1
#
_cell.length_a   1.000
_cell.length_b   1.000
_cell.length_c   1.000
_cell.angle_alpha   90.00
_cell.angle_beta   90.00
_cell.angle_gamma   90.00
#
_symmetry.space_group_name_H-M   'P 1'
#
loop_
_entity.id
_entity.type
_entity.pdbx_description
1 polymer ?
#
loop_
_entity_poly.entity_id
_entity_poly.type
_entity_poly.pdbx_seq_one_letter_code
_entity_poly.pdbx_strand_id
1 'polypeptide(L)'
;LDRKLVQQLPDHFGPAPVNAVLQQAVQACVDCTYQPSVLLSFLQSQSHSGGEVIRVRSEHGIRYVKLPSASSASAVLRFLENMCQHLESDILFSSQPFSPYSTNTRFYNRTKSEPSAV
;
A
#
# COMPACT_ATOMS: atom_id res chain seq x y z
N LEU A 1 2.69 -4.57 -8.35
CA LEU A 1 1.24 -4.25 -8.41
C LEU A 1 0.85 -3.87 -9.84
N ASP A 2 -0.41 -4.12 -10.24
CA ASP A 2 -0.89 -3.65 -11.54
C ASP A 2 -1.00 -2.13 -11.57
N ARG A 3 -0.31 -1.52 -12.54
CA ARG A 3 -0.26 -0.05 -12.64
C ARG A 3 -1.61 0.54 -12.99
N LYS A 4 -2.46 -0.16 -13.76
CA LYS A 4 -3.77 0.37 -14.16
C LYS A 4 -4.77 0.36 -13.00
N LEU A 5 -4.76 -0.69 -12.18
CA LEU A 5 -5.57 -0.77 -10.97
C LEU A 5 -5.06 0.21 -9.91
N VAL A 6 -3.75 0.34 -9.74
CA VAL A 6 -3.14 1.33 -8.85
C VAL A 6 -3.52 2.77 -9.25
N GLN A 7 -3.55 3.10 -10.54
CA GLN A 7 -3.99 4.42 -11.01
C GLN A 7 -5.50 4.69 -10.76
N GLN A 8 -6.29 3.65 -10.47
CA GLN A 8 -7.70 3.78 -10.10
C GLN A 8 -7.92 3.85 -8.58
N LEU A 9 -6.87 3.66 -7.78
CA LEU A 9 -6.95 3.81 -6.34
C LEU A 9 -7.24 5.26 -5.95
N PRO A 10 -7.91 5.49 -4.81
CA PRO A 10 -8.12 6.83 -4.31
C PRO A 10 -6.77 7.50 -4.06
N ASP A 11 -6.68 8.78 -4.41
CA ASP A 11 -5.46 9.60 -4.24
C ASP A 11 -5.08 9.75 -2.75
N HIS A 12 -6.04 9.56 -1.84
CA HIS A 12 -5.85 9.59 -0.40
C HIS A 12 -6.74 8.57 0.32
N PHE A 13 -6.25 8.03 1.43
CA PHE A 13 -7.01 7.19 2.37
C PHE A 13 -7.23 7.97 3.68
N GLY A 14 -8.49 8.21 4.05
CA GLY A 14 -8.88 8.97 5.25
C GLY A 14 -9.71 10.22 4.93
N PRO A 15 -10.20 10.97 5.94
CA PRO A 15 -9.89 10.86 7.38
C PRO A 15 -10.59 9.68 8.07
N ALA A 16 -9.80 8.74 8.62
CA ALA A 16 -10.28 7.53 9.29
C ALA A 16 -9.25 7.07 10.35
N PRO A 17 -9.61 6.19 11.31
CA PRO A 17 -8.64 5.64 12.25
C PRO A 17 -7.52 4.89 11.52
N VAL A 18 -6.30 4.96 12.06
CA VAL A 18 -5.08 4.41 11.43
C VAL A 18 -5.21 2.94 11.01
N ASN A 19 -5.93 2.14 11.80
CA ASN A 19 -6.20 0.74 11.48
C ASN A 19 -7.12 0.57 10.26
N ALA A 20 -8.14 1.41 10.13
CA ALA A 20 -9.03 1.40 8.97
C ALA A 20 -8.29 1.90 7.72
N VAL A 21 -7.46 2.94 7.85
CA VAL A 21 -6.60 3.43 6.74
C VAL A 21 -5.66 2.33 6.27
N LEU A 22 -5.02 1.63 7.20
CA LEU A 22 -4.19 0.46 6.89
C LEU A 22 -5.00 -0.63 6.16
N GLN A 23 -6.17 -0.99 6.69
CA GLN A 23 -7.04 -1.98 6.08
C GLN A 23 -7.39 -1.60 4.63
N GLN A 24 -7.83 -0.36 4.40
CA GLN A 24 -8.22 0.11 3.08
C GLN A 24 -7.06 0.10 2.10
N ALA A 25 -5.88 0.59 2.51
CA ALA A 25 -4.69 0.63 1.67
C ALA A 25 -4.17 -0.77 1.32
N VAL A 26 -4.12 -1.69 2.30
CA VAL A 26 -3.70 -3.07 2.05
C VAL A 26 -4.73 -3.79 1.18
N GLN A 27 -6.03 -3.59 1.43
CA GLN A 27 -7.12 -4.19 0.65
C GLN A 27 -7.05 -3.75 -0.82
N ALA A 28 -6.77 -2.47 -1.07
CA ALA A 28 -6.52 -1.92 -2.39
C ALA A 28 -5.31 -2.59 -3.07
N CYS A 29 -4.18 -2.70 -2.39
CA CYS A 29 -3.00 -3.37 -2.93
C CYS A 29 -3.25 -4.86 -3.24
N VAL A 30 -4.00 -5.55 -2.39
CA VAL A 30 -4.40 -6.95 -2.61
C VAL A 30 -5.26 -7.09 -3.86
N ASP A 31 -6.20 -6.18 -4.07
CA ASP A 31 -7.05 -6.18 -5.27
C ASP A 31 -6.23 -5.87 -6.54
N CYS A 32 -5.18 -5.06 -6.40
CA CYS A 32 -4.28 -4.66 -7.49
C CYS A 32 -3.12 -5.63 -7.73
N THR A 33 -2.90 -6.67 -6.92
CA THR A 33 -1.72 -7.54 -7.07
C THR A 33 -1.95 -8.68 -8.07
N TYR A 34 -0.91 -9.01 -8.82
CA TYR A 34 -0.87 -10.22 -9.66
C TYR A 34 -0.41 -11.46 -8.89
N GLN A 35 0.14 -11.28 -7.69
CA GLN A 35 0.69 -12.35 -6.86
C GLN A 35 0.01 -12.38 -5.49
N PRO A 36 -1.30 -12.70 -5.42
CA PRO A 36 -2.03 -12.74 -4.16
C PRO A 36 -1.46 -13.78 -3.19
N SER A 37 -0.80 -14.84 -3.69
CA SER A 37 -0.18 -15.88 -2.85
C SER A 37 1.04 -15.38 -2.06
N VAL A 38 1.92 -14.59 -2.69
CA VAL A 38 3.10 -13.99 -2.02
C VAL A 38 2.64 -13.00 -0.96
N LEU A 39 1.69 -12.16 -1.33
CA LEU A 39 1.07 -11.18 -0.47
C LEU A 39 0.38 -11.85 0.73
N LEU A 40 -0.41 -12.89 0.48
CA LEU A 40 -1.08 -13.67 1.51
C LEU A 40 -0.08 -14.23 2.53
N SER A 41 1.02 -14.83 2.05
CA SER A 41 2.08 -15.36 2.92
C SER A 41 2.68 -14.27 3.80
N PHE A 42 2.99 -13.11 3.21
CA PHE A 42 3.50 -11.96 3.96
C PHE A 42 2.51 -11.52 5.05
N LEU A 43 1.24 -11.31 4.70
CA LEU A 43 0.21 -10.88 5.65
C LEU A 43 0.03 -11.89 6.79
N GLN A 44 0.04 -13.18 6.48
CA GLN A 44 -0.06 -14.24 7.48
C GLN A 44 1.12 -14.20 8.46
N SER A 45 2.34 -13.94 7.98
CA SER A 45 3.52 -13.73 8.83
C SER A 45 3.47 -12.45 9.68
N GLN A 46 2.58 -11.51 9.36
CA GLN A 46 2.37 -10.29 10.14
C GLN A 46 1.08 -10.32 10.98
N SER A 47 0.28 -11.39 10.88
CA SER A 47 -1.09 -11.54 11.44
C SER A 47 -1.11 -11.83 12.95
N HIS A 48 -0.17 -11.28 13.72
CA HIS A 48 0.07 -11.68 15.11
C HIS A 48 -0.72 -10.86 16.15
N SER A 49 -1.32 -9.74 15.74
CA SER A 49 -2.11 -8.85 16.60
C SER A 49 -3.52 -8.72 16.06
N GLY A 50 -4.53 -8.68 16.95
CA GLY A 50 -5.95 -8.68 16.60
C GLY A 50 -6.49 -7.38 15.99
N GLY A 51 -5.84 -6.87 14.95
CA GLY A 51 -6.29 -5.69 14.21
C GLY A 51 -7.41 -6.00 13.21
N GLU A 52 -7.52 -5.12 12.22
CA GLU A 52 -8.51 -5.20 11.14
C GLU A 52 -8.36 -6.45 10.28
N VAL A 53 -9.47 -6.95 9.73
CA VAL A 53 -9.46 -8.10 8.82
C VAL A 53 -9.54 -7.62 7.38
N ILE A 54 -8.73 -8.20 6.50
CA ILE A 54 -8.83 -7.99 5.05
C ILE A 54 -9.19 -9.28 4.32
N ARG A 55 -9.78 -9.12 3.14
CA ARG A 55 -10.07 -10.21 2.21
C ARG A 55 -8.97 -10.31 1.16
N VAL A 56 -8.45 -11.50 0.93
CA VAL A 56 -7.48 -11.82 -0.11
C VAL A 56 -8.14 -12.78 -1.09
N ARG A 57 -8.38 -12.33 -2.31
CA ARG A 57 -8.91 -13.18 -3.38
C ARG A 57 -7.74 -13.78 -4.16
N SER A 58 -7.68 -15.10 -4.20
CA SER A 58 -6.73 -15.84 -5.03
C SER A 58 -7.45 -16.90 -5.86
N GLU A 59 -6.73 -17.63 -6.71
CA GLU A 59 -7.30 -18.77 -7.45
C GLU A 59 -7.88 -19.84 -6.52
N HIS A 60 -7.35 -19.96 -5.30
CA HIS A 60 -7.82 -20.93 -4.30
C HIS A 60 -9.05 -20.43 -3.51
N GLY A 61 -9.62 -19.29 -3.89
CA GLY A 61 -10.81 -18.69 -3.26
C GLY A 61 -10.50 -17.42 -2.46
N ILE A 62 -11.43 -17.06 -1.57
CA ILE A 62 -11.29 -15.87 -0.71
C ILE A 62 -10.76 -16.30 0.66
N ARG A 63 -9.68 -15.67 1.10
CA ARG A 63 -9.12 -15.87 2.44
C ARG A 63 -9.21 -14.59 3.26
N TYR A 64 -9.44 -14.74 4.55
CA TYR A 64 -9.48 -13.62 5.48
C TYR A 64 -8.20 -13.63 6.31
N VAL A 65 -7.50 -12.50 6.37
CA VAL A 65 -6.26 -12.34 7.14
C VAL A 65 -6.39 -11.15 8.07
N LYS A 66 -5.93 -11.30 9.31
CA LYS A 66 -5.87 -10.19 10.27
C LYS A 66 -4.60 -9.39 10.03
N LEU A 67 -4.75 -8.08 9.99
CA LEU A 67 -3.65 -7.14 9.92
C LEU A 67 -3.12 -6.83 11.33
N PRO A 68 -1.83 -6.50 11.45
CA PRO A 68 -1.32 -5.95 12.69
C PRO A 68 -2.02 -4.62 13.01
N SER A 69 -2.27 -4.38 14.29
CA SER A 69 -2.78 -3.08 14.75
C SER A 69 -1.66 -2.05 14.65
N ALA A 70 -1.91 -0.95 13.95
CA ALA A 70 -1.02 0.18 13.85
C ALA A 70 -1.37 1.24 14.90
N SER A 71 -0.36 1.77 15.58
CA SER A 71 -0.53 2.82 16.59
C SER A 71 -0.34 4.24 16.03
N SER A 72 0.16 4.37 14.80
CA SER A 72 0.51 5.65 14.18
C SER A 72 0.54 5.57 12.66
N ALA A 73 0.43 6.72 11.99
CA ALA A 73 0.53 6.81 10.53
C ALA A 73 1.88 6.28 10.01
N SER A 74 2.97 6.54 10.73
CA SER A 74 4.29 6.03 10.37
C SER A 74 4.34 4.49 10.42
N ALA A 75 3.67 3.87 11.40
CA ALA A 75 3.58 2.40 11.46
C ALA A 75 2.82 1.83 10.25
N VAL A 76 1.73 2.50 9.85
CA VAL A 76 0.96 2.15 8.64
C VAL A 76 1.85 2.24 7.39
N LEU A 77 2.55 3.35 7.20
CA LEU A 77 3.42 3.53 6.04
C LEU A 77 4.55 2.50 5.98
N ARG A 78 5.21 2.22 7.11
CA ARG A 78 6.26 1.19 7.15
C ARG A 78 5.74 -0.19 6.77
N PHE A 79 4.53 -0.53 7.20
CA PHE A 79 3.90 -1.78 6.80
C PHE A 79 3.63 -1.82 5.30
N LEU A 80 3.07 -0.75 4.73
CA LEU A 80 2.77 -0.63 3.30
C LEU A 80 4.04 -0.65 2.45
N GLU A 81 5.11 0.00 2.91
CA GLU A 81 6.43 -0.03 2.28
C GLU A 81 6.96 -1.47 2.23
N ASN A 82 6.97 -2.17 3.37
CA ASN A 82 7.45 -3.54 3.44
C ASN A 82 6.63 -4.48 2.53
N MET A 83 5.32 -4.27 2.47
CA MET A 83 4.43 -4.98 1.55
C MET A 83 4.76 -4.69 0.07
N CYS A 84 4.98 -3.42 -0.30
CA CYS A 84 5.35 -3.04 -1.66
C CYS A 84 6.69 -3.64 -2.07
N GLN A 85 7.68 -3.67 -1.17
CA GLN A 85 8.97 -4.33 -1.40
C GLN A 85 8.81 -5.84 -1.64
N HIS A 86 7.96 -6.52 -0.86
CA HIS A 86 7.65 -7.93 -1.08
C HIS A 86 6.96 -8.23 -2.41
N LEU A 87 6.25 -7.23 -2.96
CA LEU A 87 5.56 -7.30 -4.25
C LEU A 87 6.40 -6.76 -5.41
N GLU A 88 7.68 -6.44 -5.16
CA GLU A 88 8.60 -5.82 -6.13
C GLU A 88 7.97 -4.59 -6.83
N SER A 89 7.22 -3.81 -6.05
CA SER A 89 6.45 -2.66 -6.53
C SER A 89 6.99 -1.37 -5.94
N ASP A 90 6.89 -0.27 -6.70
CA ASP A 90 7.19 1.07 -6.18
C ASP A 90 6.34 1.38 -4.93
N ILE A 91 6.88 2.18 -4.02
CA ILE A 91 6.17 2.65 -2.83
C ILE A 91 5.17 3.72 -3.28
N LEU A 92 3.88 3.42 -3.14
CA LEU A 92 2.78 4.27 -3.65
C LEU A 92 2.16 5.18 -2.58
N PHE A 93 2.57 5.04 -1.32
CA PHE A 93 1.92 5.67 -0.19
C PHE A 93 2.81 6.71 0.46
N SER A 94 2.24 7.86 0.84
CA SER A 94 2.93 8.93 1.55
C SER A 94 2.02 9.56 2.61
N SER A 95 2.58 9.99 3.74
CA SER A 95 1.83 10.69 4.80
C SER A 95 1.77 12.20 4.57
N GLN A 96 1.74 12.65 3.32
CA GLN A 96 1.66 14.08 3.05
C GLN A 96 0.40 14.67 3.71
N PRO A 97 0.54 15.78 4.46
CA PRO A 97 -0.61 16.45 5.03
C PRO A 97 -1.59 16.83 3.91
N PHE A 98 -2.89 16.78 4.20
CA PHE A 98 -3.94 17.20 3.28
C PHE A 98 -3.65 18.63 2.83
N SER A 99 -3.04 18.77 1.65
CA SER A 99 -2.81 20.09 1.07
C SER A 99 -4.15 20.52 0.46
N PRO A 100 -4.71 21.68 0.84
CA PRO A 100 -5.95 22.17 0.22
C PRO A 100 -5.77 22.53 -1.26
N TYR A 101 -4.55 22.43 -1.78
CA TYR A 101 -4.17 22.55 -3.17
C TYR A 101 -3.19 21.42 -3.51
N SER A 102 -3.67 20.32 -4.11
CA SER A 102 -2.78 19.37 -4.78
C SER A 102 -3.33 19.04 -6.16
N THR A 103 -2.83 19.80 -7.14
CA THR A 103 -2.75 19.36 -8.52
C THR A 103 -1.84 18.13 -8.55
N ASN A 104 -2.33 17.06 -9.18
CA ASN A 104 -1.71 15.75 -9.33
C ASN A 104 -0.35 15.83 -10.07
N THR A 105 0.72 16.25 -9.40
CA THR A 105 2.09 16.10 -9.92
C THR A 105 2.66 14.76 -9.49
N ARG A 106 2.41 13.77 -10.34
CA ARG A 106 3.08 12.46 -10.39
C ARG A 106 4.58 12.58 -10.13
N PHE A 107 5.02 12.26 -8.91
CA PHE A 107 6.43 12.03 -8.61
C PHE A 107 6.85 10.65 -9.16
N TYR A 108 7.18 10.58 -10.45
CA TYR A 108 8.12 9.58 -10.96
C TYR A 108 9.49 10.25 -11.07
N ASN A 109 10.24 10.28 -9.97
CA ASN A 109 11.68 10.56 -10.04
C ASN A 109 12.42 9.24 -10.20
N ARG A 110 12.47 8.74 -11.45
CA ARG A 110 13.39 7.65 -11.84
C ARG A 110 14.64 8.27 -12.45
N THR A 111 15.65 8.42 -11.58
CA THR A 111 17.10 8.48 -11.85
C THR A 111 17.54 8.31 -13.31
N LYS A 112 18.23 9.33 -13.86
CA LYS A 112 19.40 9.15 -14.74
C LYS A 112 20.27 10.43 -14.83
N SER A 113 21.42 10.36 -14.16
CA SER A 113 22.78 10.85 -14.51
C SER A 113 23.03 12.20 -15.23
N GLU A 114 23.89 13.02 -14.60
CA GLU A 114 24.76 14.14 -15.08
C GLU A 114 25.44 13.97 -16.47
N PRO A 115 26.26 14.94 -17.00
CA PRO A 115 26.34 16.41 -16.87
C PRO A 115 26.50 17.16 -18.23
N SER A 116 26.41 18.50 -18.26
CA SER A 116 27.34 19.43 -18.98
C SER A 116 26.71 20.71 -19.55
N ALA A 117 27.46 21.79 -19.32
CA ALA A 117 27.70 22.97 -20.15
C ALA A 117 26.55 23.95 -20.42
N VAL A 118 26.66 25.15 -19.85
CA VAL A 118 27.21 26.34 -20.54
C VAL A 118 27.92 27.25 -19.55
#